data_AF-A0A0Q6NTR9-F1
#
_entry.id   AF-A0A0Q6NTR9-F1
#
_cell.length_a   1.000
_cell.length_b   1.000
_cell.length_c   1.000
_cell.angle_alpha   90.00
_cell.angle_beta   90.00
_cell.angle_gamma   90.00
#
_symmetry.space_group_name_H-M   'P 1'
#
loop_
_entity.id
_entity.type
_entity.pdbx_description
1 polymer ?
#
loop_
_entity_poly.entity_id
_entity_poly.type
_entity_poly.pdbx_seq_one_letter_code
_entity_poly.pdbx_strand_id
1 'polypeptide(L)'
;MAGQPQPTPTGDTSLEQTLEKTEAVAADVQRASDNLAVVSTVLEQELPEEIQVGDVAQAIEHTSQLEEKLAKSAETLAEVNAALSEEIEKRLEITAQRDESQAQAEELKARIRSNASD
;
A
#
# COMPACT_ATOMS: atom_id res chain seq x y z
N MET A 1 38.73 -19.92 3.64
CA MET A 1 37.35 -19.77 4.13
C MET A 1 36.80 -18.49 3.53
N ALA A 2 36.02 -18.61 2.45
CA ALA A 2 35.56 -17.46 1.67
C ALA A 2 34.27 -16.90 2.30
N GLY A 3 34.40 -15.76 2.96
CA GLY A 3 33.26 -14.91 3.30
C GLY A 3 33.09 -13.87 2.20
N GLN A 4 32.10 -14.04 1.34
CA GLN A 4 31.48 -12.92 0.64
C GLN A 4 30.04 -12.85 1.14
N PRO A 5 29.63 -11.78 1.84
CA PRO A 5 28.21 -11.53 2.05
C PRO A 5 27.62 -11.16 0.69
N GLN A 6 26.84 -12.08 0.12
CA GLN A 6 25.99 -11.78 -1.03
C GLN A 6 24.97 -10.72 -0.58
N PRO A 7 24.81 -9.60 -1.30
CA PRO A 7 23.70 -8.69 -1.06
C PRO A 7 22.44 -9.44 -1.47
N THR A 8 21.66 -9.91 -0.49
CA THR A 8 20.35 -10.50 -0.75
C THR A 8 19.40 -9.38 -1.18
N PRO A 9 18.86 -9.38 -2.41
CA PRO A 9 17.77 -8.48 -2.78
C PRO A 9 16.48 -9.11 -2.26
N THR A 10 16.29 -9.09 -0.94
CA THR A 10 15.09 -9.65 -0.30
C THR A 10 14.18 -8.57 0.30
N GLY A 11 14.52 -7.29 0.08
CA GLY A 11 13.72 -6.16 0.56
C GLY A 11 12.53 -5.83 -0.33
N ASP A 12 12.70 -5.87 -1.65
CA ASP A 12 11.72 -5.29 -2.58
C ASP A 12 10.53 -6.22 -2.79
N THR A 13 10.77 -7.53 -2.99
CA THR A 13 9.69 -8.50 -3.23
C THR A 13 8.70 -8.62 -2.07
N SER A 14 9.15 -8.38 -0.83
CA SER A 14 8.25 -8.43 0.32
C SER A 14 7.38 -7.18 0.42
N LEU A 15 7.90 -6.01 0.05
CA LEU A 15 7.15 -4.75 0.10
C LEU A 15 6.19 -4.63 -1.08
N GLU A 16 6.60 -5.09 -2.26
CA GLU A 16 5.75 -5.17 -3.46
C GLU A 16 4.57 -6.11 -3.23
N GLN A 17 4.80 -7.28 -2.62
CA GLN A 17 3.70 -8.17 -2.19
C GLN A 17 2.81 -7.57 -1.12
N THR A 18 3.37 -6.74 -0.23
CA THR A 18 2.56 -6.00 0.76
C THR A 18 1.70 -4.97 0.06
N LEU A 19 2.25 -4.20 -0.89
CA LEU A 19 1.53 -3.22 -1.68
C LEU A 19 0.37 -3.86 -2.46
N GLU A 20 0.63 -4.94 -3.18
CA GLU A 20 -0.41 -5.66 -3.94
C GLU A 20 -1.56 -6.12 -3.03
N LYS A 21 -1.23 -6.64 -1.84
CA LYS A 21 -2.24 -7.06 -0.85
C LYS A 21 -3.03 -5.88 -0.30
N THR A 22 -2.37 -4.76 0.01
CA THR A 22 -3.03 -3.59 0.57
C THR A 22 -3.87 -2.85 -0.47
N GLU A 23 -3.49 -2.88 -1.75
CA GLU A 23 -4.31 -2.43 -2.88
C GLU A 23 -5.56 -3.30 -3.06
N ALA A 24 -5.41 -4.62 -3.01
CA ALA A 24 -6.56 -5.53 -3.09
C ALA A 24 -7.56 -5.30 -1.94
N VAL A 25 -7.07 -5.14 -0.72
CA VAL A 25 -7.92 -4.82 0.45
C VAL A 25 -8.60 -3.47 0.30
N ALA A 26 -7.88 -2.44 -0.18
CA ALA A 26 -8.48 -1.12 -0.43
C ALA A 26 -9.63 -1.21 -1.44
N ALA A 27 -9.43 -1.95 -2.54
CA ALA A 27 -10.46 -2.16 -3.56
C ALA A 27 -11.68 -2.92 -3.03
N ASP A 28 -11.47 -3.95 -2.20
CA ASP A 28 -12.55 -4.71 -1.59
C ASP A 28 -13.35 -3.85 -0.58
N VAL A 29 -12.66 -3.03 0.23
CA VAL A 29 -13.30 -2.10 1.17
C VAL A 29 -14.11 -1.04 0.41
N GLN A 30 -13.57 -0.47 -0.67
CA GLN A 30 -14.30 0.49 -1.49
C GLN A 30 -15.55 -0.14 -2.10
N ARG A 31 -15.43 -1.35 -2.68
CA ARG A 31 -16.58 -2.06 -3.26
C ARG A 31 -17.65 -2.35 -2.20
N ALA A 32 -17.25 -2.75 -0.99
CA ALA A 32 -18.18 -2.97 0.10
C ALA A 32 -18.88 -1.67 0.52
N SER A 33 -18.18 -0.54 0.50
CA SER A 33 -18.76 0.79 0.75
C SER A 33 -19.78 1.18 -0.30
N ASP A 34 -19.44 1.02 -1.57
CA ASP A 34 -20.34 1.36 -2.69
C ASP A 34 -21.61 0.51 -2.65
N ASN A 35 -21.47 -0.80 -2.36
CA ASN A 35 -22.62 -1.70 -2.22
C ASN A 35 -23.50 -1.34 -1.03
N LEU A 36 -22.90 -0.97 0.11
CA LEU A 36 -23.65 -0.58 1.30
C LEU A 36 -24.45 0.70 1.03
N ALA A 37 -23.83 1.70 0.40
CA ALA A 37 -24.49 2.95 0.00
C ALA A 37 -25.72 2.72 -0.89
N VAL A 38 -25.63 1.79 -1.86
CA VAL A 38 -26.78 1.42 -2.70
C VAL A 38 -27.88 0.77 -1.87
N VAL A 39 -27.53 -0.16 -0.97
CA VAL A 39 -28.52 -0.84 -0.11
C VAL A 39 -29.20 0.14 0.83
N SER A 40 -28.45 1.02 1.49
CA SER A 40 -29.03 2.03 2.39
C SER A 40 -29.95 2.98 1.63
N THR A 41 -29.52 3.46 0.46
CA THR A 41 -30.35 4.30 -0.42
C THR A 41 -31.67 3.62 -0.80
N VAL A 42 -31.65 2.32 -1.12
CA VAL A 42 -32.88 1.56 -1.44
C VAL A 42 -33.76 1.40 -0.20
N LEU A 43 -33.18 1.12 0.97
CA LEU A 43 -33.93 0.99 2.21
C LEU A 43 -34.60 2.32 2.60
N GLU A 44 -33.91 3.44 2.47
CA GLU A 44 -34.46 4.78 2.73
C GLU A 44 -35.58 5.17 1.76
N GLN A 45 -35.47 4.80 0.48
CA GLN A 45 -36.44 5.19 -0.55
C GLN A 45 -37.66 4.25 -0.64
N GLU A 46 -37.47 2.95 -0.42
CA GLU A 46 -38.54 1.95 -0.65
C GLU A 46 -39.28 1.55 0.64
N LEU A 47 -38.76 1.86 1.83
CA LEU A 47 -39.50 1.64 3.06
C LEU A 47 -40.46 2.82 3.31
N PRO A 48 -41.77 2.58 3.51
CA PRO A 48 -42.70 3.62 3.93
C PRO A 48 -42.29 4.23 5.29
N GLU A 49 -42.53 5.52 5.49
CA GLU A 49 -42.20 6.23 6.74
C GLU A 49 -42.84 5.56 7.98
N GLU A 50 -43.98 4.89 7.82
CA GLU A 50 -44.64 4.17 8.93
C GLU A 50 -43.85 2.95 9.41
N ILE A 51 -42.95 2.42 8.58
CA ILE A 51 -42.09 1.26 8.87
C ILE A 51 -40.67 1.72 9.25
N GLN A 52 -40.26 2.93 8.87
CA GLN A 52 -38.99 3.57 9.26
C GLN A 52 -39.03 4.14 10.68
N VAL A 53 -39.47 3.35 11.66
CA VAL A 53 -39.54 3.77 13.07
C VAL A 53 -38.89 2.72 13.97
N GLY A 54 -38.43 3.15 15.15
CA GLY A 54 -37.82 2.27 16.14
C GLY A 54 -36.54 1.59 15.61
N ASP A 55 -36.50 0.26 15.69
CA ASP A 55 -35.32 -0.54 15.35
C ASP A 55 -34.90 -0.38 13.88
N VAL A 56 -35.85 -0.16 12.96
CA VAL A 56 -35.57 0.03 11.53
C VAL A 56 -34.85 1.36 11.30
N ALA A 57 -35.33 2.46 11.91
CA ALA A 57 -34.66 3.76 11.83
C ALA A 57 -33.26 3.71 12.45
N GLN A 58 -33.09 2.98 13.55
CA GLN A 58 -31.79 2.80 14.18
C GLN A 58 -30.83 1.97 13.30
N ALA A 59 -31.33 0.95 12.60
CA ALA A 59 -30.54 0.16 11.66
C ALA A 59 -30.10 0.96 10.43
N ILE A 60 -30.97 1.84 9.90
CA ILE A 60 -30.64 2.77 8.80
C ILE A 60 -29.53 3.73 9.25
N GLU A 61 -29.69 4.39 10.39
CA GLU A 61 -28.67 5.30 10.95
C GLU A 61 -27.33 4.57 11.20
N HIS A 62 -27.36 3.36 11.77
CA HIS A 62 -26.15 2.56 11.93
C HIS A 62 -25.47 2.21 10.60
N THR A 63 -26.26 1.97 9.56
CA THR A 63 -25.76 1.68 8.21
C THR A 63 -25.05 2.90 7.63
N SER A 64 -25.65 4.08 7.72
CA SER A 64 -25.02 5.34 7.27
C SER A 64 -23.71 5.64 8.01
N GLN A 65 -23.64 5.38 9.32
CA GLN A 65 -22.39 5.50 10.07
C GLN A 65 -21.32 4.47 9.66
N LEU A 66 -21.73 3.27 9.27
CA LEU A 66 -20.83 2.24 8.75
C LEU A 66 -20.30 2.63 7.38
N GLU A 67 -21.12 3.18 6.50
CA GLU A 67 -20.71 3.71 5.19
C GLU A 67 -19.65 4.79 5.34
N GLU A 68 -19.87 5.77 6.21
CA GLU A 68 -18.90 6.85 6.41
C GLU A 68 -17.54 6.31 6.91
N LYS A 69 -17.57 5.35 7.84
CA LYS A 69 -16.35 4.71 8.34
C LYS A 69 -15.66 3.89 7.25
N LEU A 70 -16.43 3.22 6.39
CA LEU A 70 -15.88 2.36 5.36
C LEU A 70 -15.25 3.19 4.23
N ALA A 71 -15.91 4.28 3.84
CA ALA A 71 -15.35 5.27 2.90
C ALA A 71 -14.05 5.88 3.42
N LYS A 72 -14.01 6.35 4.68
CA LYS A 72 -12.78 6.84 5.32
C LYS A 72 -11.69 5.79 5.39
N SER A 73 -12.05 4.53 5.62
CA SER A 73 -11.09 3.42 5.65
C SER A 73 -10.50 3.16 4.27
N ALA A 74 -11.32 3.22 3.22
CA ALA A 74 -10.85 3.10 1.84
C ALA A 74 -9.89 4.23 1.46
N GLU A 75 -10.23 5.47 1.81
CA GLU A 75 -9.37 6.65 1.60
C GLU A 75 -8.02 6.49 2.32
N THR A 76 -8.04 6.14 3.61
CA THR A 76 -6.83 5.92 4.39
C THR A 76 -5.96 4.80 3.79
N LEU A 77 -6.57 3.71 3.33
CA LEU A 77 -5.83 2.63 2.67
C LEU A 77 -5.20 3.08 1.35
N ALA A 78 -5.89 3.92 0.57
CA ALA A 78 -5.36 4.48 -0.66
C ALA A 78 -4.14 5.40 -0.39
N GLU A 79 -4.21 6.24 0.64
CA GLU A 79 -3.07 7.07 1.07
C GLU A 79 -1.86 6.23 1.49
N VAL A 80 -2.09 5.17 2.27
CA VAL A 80 -1.03 4.27 2.72
C VAL A 80 -0.39 3.53 1.55
N ASN A 81 -1.18 3.09 0.56
CA ASN A 81 -0.67 2.44 -0.65
C ASN A 81 0.19 3.39 -1.48
N ALA A 82 -0.22 4.66 -1.60
CA ALA A 82 0.56 5.68 -2.30
C ALA A 82 1.91 5.91 -1.60
N ALA A 83 1.91 6.06 -0.27
CA ALA A 83 3.13 6.24 0.51
C ALA A 83 4.06 5.02 0.44
N LEU A 84 3.50 3.80 0.46
CA LEU A 84 4.27 2.57 0.32
C LEU A 84 4.91 2.45 -1.06
N SER A 85 4.18 2.82 -2.13
CA SER A 85 4.70 2.84 -3.50
C SER A 85 5.88 3.79 -3.65
N GLU A 86 5.77 5.01 -3.10
CA GLU A 86 6.84 6.01 -3.13
C GLU A 86 8.10 5.52 -2.38
N GLU A 87 7.93 4.88 -1.23
CA GLU A 87 9.05 4.33 -0.46
C GLU A 87 9.74 3.17 -1.19
N ILE A 88 9.00 2.32 -1.90
CA ILE A 88 9.58 1.26 -2.75
C ILE A 88 10.41 1.88 -3.87
N GLU A 89 9.86 2.85 -4.60
CA GLU A 89 10.57 3.53 -5.70
C GLU A 89 11.86 4.19 -5.21
N LYS A 90 11.79 4.89 -4.08
CA LYS A 90 12.96 5.53 -3.46
C LYS A 90 14.02 4.52 -3.04
N ARG A 91 13.64 3.34 -2.53
CA ARG A 91 14.60 2.28 -2.18
C ARG A 91 15.29 1.70 -3.39
N LEU A 92 14.56 1.52 -4.49
CA LEU A 92 15.13 1.06 -5.76
C LEU A 92 16.15 2.07 -6.29
N GLU A 93 15.83 3.37 -6.25
CA GLU A 93 16.74 4.42 -6.68
C GLU A 93 18.02 4.46 -5.81
N ILE A 94 17.87 4.46 -4.49
CA ILE A 94 19.01 4.46 -3.55
C ILE A 94 19.89 3.22 -3.75
N THR A 95 19.27 2.05 -3.98
CA THR A 95 20.00 0.80 -4.20
C THR A 95 20.80 0.86 -5.51
N ALA A 96 20.22 1.40 -6.58
CA ALA A 96 20.91 1.59 -7.85
C ALA A 96 22.10 2.56 -7.71
N GLN A 97 21.91 3.70 -7.05
CA GLN A 97 22.98 4.69 -6.80
C GLN A 97 24.11 4.11 -5.95
N ARG A 98 23.76 3.30 -4.93
CA ARG A 98 24.74 2.59 -4.10
C ARG A 98 25.57 1.62 -4.93
N ASP A 99 24.92 0.83 -5.76
CA ASP A 99 25.59 -0.21 -6.57
C ASP A 99 26.52 0.43 -7.62
N GLU A 100 26.10 1.53 -8.25
CA GLU A 100 26.95 2.33 -9.13
C GLU A 100 28.17 2.89 -8.38
N SER A 101 27.94 3.52 -7.22
CA SER A 101 29.01 4.08 -6.40
C SER A 101 30.02 3.02 -5.94
N GLN A 102 29.52 1.82 -5.60
CA GLN A 102 30.36 0.70 -5.19
C GLN A 102 31.20 0.17 -6.37
N ALA A 103 30.62 0.08 -7.57
CA ALA A 103 31.35 -0.33 -8.76
C ALA A 103 32.49 0.65 -9.11
N GLN A 104 32.20 1.96 -9.07
CA GLN A 104 33.21 3.00 -9.30
C GLN A 104 34.33 2.95 -8.25
N ALA A 105 33.98 2.73 -6.98
CA ALA A 105 34.96 2.62 -5.90
C ALA A 105 35.88 1.40 -6.07
N GLU A 106 35.34 0.26 -6.49
CA GLU A 106 36.15 -0.94 -6.77
C GLU A 106 37.06 -0.75 -8.01
N GLU A 107 36.57 -0.09 -9.06
CA GLU A 107 37.39 0.26 -10.23
C GLU A 107 38.58 1.17 -9.84
N LEU A 108 38.32 2.22 -9.06
CA LEU A 108 39.35 3.12 -8.54
C LEU A 108 40.39 2.37 -7.69
N LYS A 109 39.95 1.50 -6.78
CA LYS A 109 40.86 0.66 -5.98
C LYS A 109 41.71 -0.26 -6.85
N ALA A 110 41.13 -0.88 -7.88
CA ALA A 110 41.85 -1.75 -8.79
C ALA A 110 42.92 -0.97 -9.57
N ARG A 111 42.60 0.24 -10.03
CA ARG A 111 43.53 1.13 -10.73
C ARG A 111 44.68 1.60 -9.85
N ILE A 112 44.40 1.98 -8.60
CA ILE A 112 45.45 2.35 -7.63
C ILE A 112 46.39 1.16 -7.36
N ARG A 113 45.84 -0.05 -7.21
CA ARG A 113 46.64 -1.26 -6.99
C ARG A 113 47.54 -1.59 -8.17
N SER A 114 47.03 -1.43 -9.39
CA SER A 114 47.80 -1.59 -10.64
C SER A 114 48.98 -0.60 -10.68
N ASN A 115 48.72 0.68 -10.44
CA ASN A 115 49.76 1.72 -10.47
C ASN A 115 50.81 1.60 -9.34
N ALA A 116 50.51 0.88 -8.26
CA ALA A 116 51.44 0.67 -7.15
C ALA A 116 52.34 -0.57 -7.34
N SER A 117 52.12 -1.37 -8.39
CA SER A 117 52.88 -2.59 -8.70
C SER A 117 53.83 -2.44 -9.91
N ASP A 118 53.84 -1.26 -10.54
CA ASP A 118 54.85 -0.80 -11.54
C ASP A 118 55.93 0.05 -10.85
#